data_AF-A0AAU9SRU1-F1
#
_entry.id   AF-A0AAU9SRU1-F1
#
_cell.length_a   1.000
_cell.length_b   1.000
_cell.length_c   1.000
_cell.angle_alpha   90.00
_cell.angle_beta   90.00
_cell.angle_gamma   90.00
#
_symmetry.space_group_name_H-M   'P 1'
#
loop_
_entity.id
_entity.type
_entity.pdbx_description
1 polymer ?
#
loop_
_entity_poly.entity_id
_entity_poly.type
_entity_poly.pdbx_seq_one_letter_code
_entity_poly.pdbx_strand_id
1 'polypeptide(L)'
;MSIANFIKIECRGCHVEETMYGGYYCNEIVCSGSGIGVWFHKKCADEASSEINHLSHPQHPLLLTNDLGGGPCALCGTKLLGPCYSCSTCEFKVDLICGTKPPPSAIDHPVCHDHPLVFLKKKEGDKEKKEEKSPCEVCKESICGPSFSCLECNAFFHVECVSLSKEHMPCLHQKPTSSCD
;
A
#
# COMPACT_ATOMS: atom_id res chain seq x y z
N MET A 1 8.49 -23.17 33.10
CA MET A 1 8.36 -21.77 32.66
C MET A 1 7.57 -21.79 31.38
N SER A 2 6.32 -21.34 31.39
CA SER A 2 5.47 -21.28 30.21
C SER A 2 5.84 -20.02 29.43
N ILE A 3 6.45 -20.17 28.26
CA ILE A 3 6.70 -19.04 27.36
C ILE A 3 5.37 -18.75 26.65
N ALA A 4 4.68 -17.70 27.06
CA ALA A 4 3.56 -17.17 26.29
C ALA A 4 4.15 -16.52 25.03
N ASN A 5 3.99 -17.15 23.87
CA ASN A 5 4.34 -16.55 22.59
C ASN A 5 3.25 -15.55 22.21
N PHE A 6 3.50 -14.27 22.49
CA PHE A 6 2.60 -13.19 22.08
C PHE A 6 2.83 -12.89 20.60
N ILE A 7 1.79 -13.09 19.78
CA ILE A 7 1.80 -12.68 18.38
C ILE A 7 1.69 -11.15 18.36
N LYS A 8 2.74 -10.49 17.87
CA LYS A 8 2.72 -9.07 17.54
C LYS A 8 2.18 -8.90 16.13
N ILE A 9 1.26 -7.96 15.96
CA ILE A 9 0.66 -7.62 14.66
C ILE A 9 0.48 -6.12 14.56
N GLU A 10 0.67 -5.59 13.37
CA GLU A 10 0.46 -4.18 13.07
C GLU A 10 -1.04 -3.89 12.90
N CYS A 11 -1.56 -2.90 13.64
CA CYS A 11 -2.90 -2.39 13.39
C CYS A 11 -2.97 -1.72 12.01
N ARG A 12 -3.84 -2.18 11.13
CA ARG A 12 -4.00 -1.64 9.79
C ARG A 12 -4.55 -0.21 9.74
N GLY A 13 -5.19 0.25 10.82
CA GLY A 13 -5.71 1.61 10.91
C GLY A 13 -4.72 2.65 11.47
N CYS A 14 -3.83 2.26 12.39
CA CYS A 14 -2.90 3.22 13.02
C CYS A 14 -1.41 2.86 12.91
N HIS A 15 -1.08 1.72 12.29
CA HIS A 15 0.29 1.28 12.03
C HIS A 15 1.17 1.10 13.27
N VAL A 16 0.54 0.83 14.42
CA VAL A 16 1.28 0.51 15.65
C VAL A 16 1.34 -1.02 15.75
N GLU A 17 2.55 -1.54 15.90
CA GLU A 17 2.81 -2.95 16.15
C GLU A 17 2.67 -3.24 17.65
N GLU A 18 1.64 -4.00 18.00
CA GLU A 18 1.38 -4.39 19.39
C GLU A 18 0.96 -5.87 19.47
N THR A 19 0.86 -6.39 20.68
CA THR A 19 0.25 -7.70 20.90
C THR A 19 -1.22 -7.67 20.51
N MET A 20 -1.69 -8.69 19.80
CA MET A 20 -3.07 -8.76 19.28
C MET A 20 -4.12 -8.91 20.40
N TYR A 21 -4.39 -7.84 21.15
CA TYR A 21 -5.35 -7.81 22.26
C TYR A 21 -6.35 -6.66 22.06
N GLY A 22 -7.65 -6.94 22.26
CA GLY A 22 -8.68 -5.89 22.26
C GLY A 22 -8.94 -5.21 20.91
N GLY A 23 -8.84 -5.94 19.79
CA GLY A 23 -9.10 -5.44 18.44
C GLY A 23 -9.93 -6.39 17.59
N TYR A 24 -10.24 -5.97 16.36
CA TYR A 24 -10.93 -6.78 15.37
C TYR A 24 -9.91 -7.45 14.45
N TYR A 25 -10.00 -8.77 14.31
CA TYR A 25 -9.22 -9.54 13.35
C TYR A 25 -10.15 -10.04 12.26
N CYS A 26 -9.94 -9.60 11.02
CA CYS A 26 -10.66 -10.12 9.87
C CYS A 26 -9.81 -11.20 9.20
N ASN A 27 -10.27 -12.45 9.29
CA ASN A 27 -9.65 -13.59 8.61
C ASN A 27 -10.24 -13.86 7.22
N GLU A 28 -11.17 -13.00 6.76
CA GLU A 28 -11.77 -13.18 5.46
C GLU A 28 -10.82 -12.73 4.35
N ILE A 29 -10.86 -13.44 3.22
CA ILE A 29 -10.09 -13.13 2.02
C ILE A 29 -10.41 -11.72 1.54
N VAL A 30 -11.65 -11.25 1.74
CA VAL A 30 -12.09 -9.91 1.36
C VAL A 30 -11.36 -8.80 2.12
N CYS A 31 -10.85 -9.04 3.32
CA CYS A 31 -10.15 -8.01 4.07
C CYS A 31 -8.64 -7.96 3.77
N SER A 32 -8.08 -9.09 3.34
CA SER A 32 -6.64 -9.33 3.28
C SER A 32 -6.10 -9.52 1.87
N GLY A 33 -6.94 -9.93 0.94
CA GLY A 33 -6.58 -10.17 -0.45
C GLY A 33 -5.61 -11.34 -0.71
N SER A 34 -4.84 -11.73 0.30
CA SER A 34 -3.73 -12.70 0.22
C SER A 34 -3.81 -13.77 1.31
N GLY A 35 -4.92 -13.86 2.05
CA GLY A 35 -5.14 -14.86 3.10
C GLY A 35 -4.39 -14.61 4.42
N ILE A 36 -3.70 -13.46 4.53
CA ILE A 36 -3.09 -12.99 5.78
C ILE A 36 -4.11 -12.10 6.48
N GLY A 37 -4.79 -12.61 7.53
CA GLY A 37 -5.83 -11.84 8.20
C GLY A 37 -5.33 -10.48 8.68
N VAL A 38 -6.21 -9.47 8.55
CA VAL A 38 -5.90 -8.09 8.93
C VAL A 38 -6.41 -7.80 10.32
N TRP A 39 -5.66 -7.00 11.07
CA TRP A 39 -6.04 -6.62 12.41
C TRP A 39 -6.20 -5.10 12.55
N PHE A 40 -7.19 -4.69 13.32
CA PHE A 40 -7.44 -3.30 13.68
C PHE A 40 -7.61 -3.20 15.19
N HIS A 41 -7.05 -2.16 15.80
CA HIS A 41 -7.54 -1.72 17.11
C HIS A 41 -9.03 -1.44 17.02
N LYS A 42 -9.76 -1.73 18.10
CA LYS A 42 -11.20 -1.46 18.17
C LYS A 42 -11.53 -0.01 17.80
N LYS A 43 -10.85 0.95 18.43
CA LYS A 43 -10.96 2.38 18.10
C LYS A 43 -10.68 2.69 16.62
N CYS A 44 -9.69 2.03 16.01
CA CYS A 44 -9.33 2.31 14.62
C CYS A 44 -10.34 1.77 13.62
N ALA A 45 -11.03 0.67 13.95
CA ALA A 45 -12.14 0.18 13.13
C ALA A 45 -13.41 1.04 13.35
N ASP A 46 -13.69 1.42 14.60
CA ASP A 46 -14.89 2.15 14.97
C ASP A 46 -14.82 3.65 14.56
N GLU A 47 -13.63 4.25 14.51
CA GLU A 47 -13.38 5.65 14.12
C GLU A 47 -13.03 5.81 12.64
N ALA A 48 -13.03 4.71 11.85
CA ALA A 48 -12.81 4.78 10.41
C ALA A 48 -13.86 5.71 9.79
N SER A 49 -13.43 6.90 9.38
CA SER A 49 -14.35 7.92 8.87
C SER A 49 -14.98 7.42 7.58
N SER A 50 -16.31 7.44 7.51
CA SER A 50 -17.03 7.03 6.29
C SER A 50 -16.76 7.96 5.10
N GLU A 51 -16.22 9.15 5.37
CA GLU A 51 -15.81 10.14 4.38
C GLU A 51 -14.47 10.77 4.77
N ILE A 52 -13.56 10.98 3.81
CA ILE A 52 -12.26 11.64 4.02
C ILE A 52 -11.96 12.68 2.94
N ASN A 53 -11.25 13.73 3.31
CA ASN A 53 -10.65 14.69 2.37
C ASN A 53 -9.18 14.31 2.14
N HIS A 54 -8.89 13.75 0.96
CA HIS A 54 -7.59 13.14 0.72
C HIS A 54 -6.62 14.11 0.01
N LEU A 55 -5.39 14.29 0.52
CA LEU A 55 -4.41 15.24 -0.03
C LEU A 55 -4.02 14.96 -1.49
N SER A 56 -4.04 13.69 -1.91
CA SER A 56 -3.78 13.33 -3.32
C SER A 56 -4.99 13.48 -4.24
N HIS A 57 -6.17 13.74 -3.68
CA HIS A 57 -7.41 14.01 -4.42
C HIS A 57 -8.25 15.07 -3.69
N PRO A 58 -7.76 16.33 -3.59
CA PRO A 58 -8.40 17.35 -2.76
C PRO A 58 -9.69 17.92 -3.36
N GLN A 59 -10.00 17.57 -4.61
CA GLN A 59 -11.12 18.16 -5.36
C GLN A 59 -12.46 17.61 -4.89
N HIS A 60 -12.49 16.36 -4.41
CA HIS A 60 -13.70 15.68 -3.96
C HIS A 60 -13.40 14.83 -2.72
N PRO A 61 -14.36 14.72 -1.78
CA PRO A 61 -14.25 13.77 -0.69
C PRO A 61 -14.31 12.33 -1.21
N LEU A 62 -13.65 11.42 -0.51
CA LEU A 62 -13.70 9.99 -0.78
C LEU A 62 -14.60 9.31 0.25
N LEU A 63 -15.48 8.43 -0.23
CA LEU A 63 -16.40 7.67 0.61
C LEU A 63 -15.87 6.25 0.81
N LEU A 64 -15.99 5.76 2.05
CA LEU A 64 -15.71 4.36 2.37
C LEU A 64 -16.76 3.48 1.70
N THR A 65 -16.30 2.56 0.85
CA THR A 65 -17.14 1.61 0.13
C THR A 65 -16.64 0.19 0.34
N ASN A 66 -17.55 -0.77 0.33
CA ASN A 66 -17.25 -2.21 0.29
C ASN A 66 -17.22 -2.75 -1.15
N ASP A 67 -17.08 -1.86 -2.14
CA ASP A 67 -17.03 -2.24 -3.54
C ASP A 67 -15.85 -3.19 -3.79
N LEU A 68 -16.21 -4.44 -4.11
CA LEU A 68 -15.27 -5.50 -4.48
C LEU A 68 -14.76 -5.32 -5.94
N GLY A 69 -15.19 -4.26 -6.63
CA GLY A 69 -14.82 -3.89 -8.00
C GLY A 69 -13.37 -3.43 -8.19
N GLY A 70 -12.42 -4.35 -7.99
CA GLY A 70 -11.48 -4.82 -9.01
C GLY A 70 -10.39 -3.91 -9.57
N GLY A 71 -10.17 -2.69 -9.04
CA GLY A 71 -9.10 -1.78 -9.48
C GLY A 71 -7.84 -1.82 -8.59
N PRO A 72 -6.66 -1.43 -9.10
CA PRO A 72 -5.51 -1.16 -8.23
C PRO A 72 -5.71 0.15 -7.45
N CYS A 73 -5.19 0.21 -6.24
CA CYS A 73 -5.10 1.45 -5.47
C CYS A 73 -4.30 2.50 -6.27
N ALA A 74 -4.83 3.72 -6.36
CA ALA A 74 -4.18 4.81 -7.10
C ALA A 74 -2.83 5.26 -6.53
N LEU A 75 -2.48 4.86 -5.29
CA LEU A 75 -1.28 5.30 -4.59
C LEU A 75 -0.23 4.20 -4.39
N CYS A 76 -0.62 2.99 -4.00
CA CYS A 76 0.33 1.89 -3.83
C CYS A 76 0.29 0.87 -4.98
N GLY A 77 -0.73 0.93 -5.85
CA GLY A 77 -0.91 -0.02 -6.95
C GLY A 77 -1.44 -1.40 -6.53
N THR A 78 -1.62 -1.66 -5.23
CA THR A 78 -2.13 -2.95 -4.74
C THR A 78 -3.57 -3.18 -5.20
N LYS A 79 -3.93 -4.44 -5.44
CA LYS A 79 -5.28 -4.79 -5.83
C LYS A 79 -6.25 -4.52 -4.67
N LEU A 80 -7.29 -3.73 -4.92
CA LEU A 80 -8.35 -3.50 -3.94
C LEU A 80 -9.21 -4.76 -3.86
N LEU A 81 -9.17 -5.43 -2.72
CA LEU A 81 -9.85 -6.71 -2.48
C LEU A 81 -10.92 -6.63 -1.39
N GLY A 82 -11.11 -5.44 -0.80
CA GLY A 82 -11.98 -5.18 0.33
C GLY A 82 -12.39 -3.71 0.44
N PRO A 83 -12.81 -3.26 1.64
CA PRO A 83 -13.22 -1.88 1.86
C PRO A 83 -12.14 -0.90 1.41
N CYS A 84 -12.54 0.12 0.67
CA CYS A 84 -11.64 1.13 0.12
C CYS A 84 -12.32 2.49 0.11
N TYR A 85 -11.53 3.55 -0.01
CA TYR A 85 -12.04 4.90 -0.22
C TYR A 85 -12.16 5.18 -1.71
N SER A 86 -13.37 5.51 -2.16
CA SER A 86 -13.65 5.79 -3.57
C SER A 86 -14.29 7.16 -3.76
N CYS A 87 -13.90 7.84 -4.82
CA CYS A 87 -14.59 9.04 -5.30
C CYS A 87 -15.84 8.64 -6.10
N SER A 88 -16.97 9.33 -5.90
CA SER A 88 -18.21 9.07 -6.65
C SER A 88 -18.20 9.70 -8.05
N THR A 89 -17.34 10.69 -8.28
CA THR A 89 -17.27 11.47 -9.53
C THR A 89 -16.08 11.10 -10.41
N CYS A 90 -14.99 10.61 -9.81
CA CYS A 90 -13.75 10.26 -10.49
C CYS A 90 -13.45 8.77 -10.32
N GLU A 91 -12.68 8.18 -11.24
CA GLU A 91 -12.15 6.81 -11.10
C GLU A 91 -10.98 6.73 -10.09
N PHE A 92 -11.06 7.49 -8.99
CA PHE A 92 -10.05 7.52 -7.93
C PHE A 92 -10.46 6.61 -6.78
N LYS A 93 -9.70 5.51 -6.60
CA LYS A 93 -9.87 4.57 -5.48
C LYS A 93 -8.55 4.34 -4.75
N VAL A 94 -8.59 4.32 -3.42
CA VAL A 94 -7.42 4.02 -2.57
C VAL A 94 -7.80 3.03 -1.48
N ASP A 95 -6.86 2.15 -1.11
CA ASP A 95 -7.08 1.24 0.02
C ASP A 95 -7.17 2.03 1.35
N LEU A 96 -7.57 1.35 2.43
CA LEU A 96 -7.74 1.98 3.74
C LEU A 96 -6.45 2.63 4.26
N ILE A 97 -5.29 2.03 4.03
CA ILE A 97 -4.00 2.63 4.43
C ILE A 97 -3.77 3.88 3.62
N CYS A 98 -3.90 3.79 2.31
CA CYS A 98 -3.58 4.88 1.42
C CYS A 98 -4.51 6.07 1.64
N GLY A 99 -5.74 5.83 2.10
CA GLY A 99 -6.68 6.86 2.54
C GLY A 99 -6.29 7.55 3.86
N THR A 100 -5.70 6.83 4.82
CA THR A 100 -5.34 7.39 6.14
C THR A 100 -3.90 7.88 6.22
N LYS A 101 -2.99 7.17 5.57
CA LYS A 101 -1.55 7.38 5.51
C LYS A 101 -1.05 7.13 4.08
N PRO A 102 -1.24 8.11 3.18
CA PRO A 102 -0.73 8.00 1.82
C PRO A 102 0.80 7.87 1.82
N PRO A 103 1.37 7.23 0.78
CA PRO A 103 2.82 7.25 0.55
C PRO A 103 3.35 8.68 0.57
N PRO A 104 4.52 8.93 1.19
CA PRO A 104 5.12 10.25 1.20
C PRO A 104 5.47 10.68 -0.23
N SER A 105 5.39 11.97 -0.51
CA SER A 105 5.74 12.51 -1.83
C SER A 105 7.23 12.34 -2.17
N ALA A 106 8.08 12.25 -1.14
CA ALA A 106 9.50 11.96 -1.27
C ALA A 106 10.03 11.26 -0.01
N ILE A 107 11.13 10.52 -0.16
CA ILE A 107 11.86 9.86 0.92
C ILE A 107 13.31 10.33 0.83
N ASP A 108 13.75 11.15 1.78
CA ASP A 108 15.11 11.73 1.75
C ASP A 108 16.21 10.70 2.07
N HIS A 109 15.89 9.72 2.91
CA HIS A 109 16.85 8.70 3.38
C HIS A 109 16.22 7.30 3.26
N PRO A 110 16.11 6.75 2.03
CA PRO A 110 15.57 5.41 1.85
C PRO A 110 16.51 4.36 2.44
N VAL A 111 15.96 3.29 3.01
CA VAL A 111 16.79 2.18 3.51
C VAL A 111 17.36 1.34 2.35
N CYS A 112 16.65 1.32 1.22
CA CYS A 112 16.98 0.51 0.05
C CYS A 112 17.94 1.18 -0.94
N HIS A 113 18.18 2.49 -0.81
CA HIS A 113 18.94 3.28 -1.79
C HIS A 113 19.55 4.54 -1.15
N ASP A 114 20.69 5.00 -1.65
CA ASP A 114 21.48 6.04 -0.99
C ASP A 114 21.02 7.49 -1.30
N HIS A 115 20.27 7.70 -2.38
CA HIS A 115 19.76 9.02 -2.77
C HIS A 115 18.27 9.18 -2.46
N PRO A 116 17.78 10.43 -2.33
CA PRO A 116 16.37 10.70 -2.17
C PRO A 116 15.52 10.11 -3.29
N LEU A 117 14.35 9.58 -2.91
CA LEU A 117 13.37 9.03 -3.83
C LEU A 117 12.15 9.94 -3.92
N VAL A 118 11.62 10.12 -5.12
CA VAL A 118 10.41 10.91 -5.38
C VAL A 118 9.28 9.99 -5.79
N PHE A 119 8.09 10.21 -5.23
CA PHE A 119 6.90 9.43 -5.57
C PHE A 119 6.31 9.87 -6.91
N LEU A 120 6.14 8.92 -7.81
CA LEU A 120 5.52 9.08 -9.12
C LEU A 120 4.13 8.44 -9.12
N LYS A 121 3.12 9.26 -9.37
CA LYS A 121 1.74 8.81 -9.61
C LYS A 121 1.60 8.36 -11.07
N LYS A 122 0.88 7.27 -11.31
CA LYS A 122 0.45 6.89 -12.66
C LYS A 122 -0.52 7.98 -13.18
N LYS A 123 -0.21 8.64 -14.30
CA LYS A 123 -1.15 9.61 -14.89
C LYS A 123 -2.20 8.86 -15.71
N GLU A 124 -3.45 9.31 -15.61
CA GLU A 124 -4.52 8.90 -16.51
C GLU A 124 -4.25 9.54 -17.89
N GLY A 125 -3.58 8.79 -18.77
CA GLY A 125 -3.20 9.27 -20.11
C GLY A 125 -2.06 8.48 -20.74
N ASP A 126 -1.23 7.80 -19.94
CA ASP A 126 -0.06 7.06 -20.43
C ASP A 126 -0.41 5.64 -20.94
N LYS A 127 -1.58 5.48 -21.57
CA LYS A 127 -2.00 4.20 -22.17
C LYS A 127 -1.31 3.89 -23.51
N GLU A 128 -0.56 4.84 -24.08
CA GLU A 128 -0.02 4.72 -25.46
C GLU A 128 1.50 4.84 -25.60
N LYS A 129 2.24 5.15 -24.53
CA LYS A 129 3.70 5.00 -24.60
C LYS A 129 4.06 3.62 -24.09
N LYS A 130 4.59 2.83 -25.00
CA LYS A 130 5.30 1.57 -24.78
C LYS A 130 6.56 1.87 -23.95
N GLU A 131 6.40 2.41 -22.74
CA GLU A 131 7.49 2.61 -21.81
C GLU A 131 7.99 1.22 -21.42
N GLU A 132 9.27 0.97 -21.66
CA GLU A 132 9.95 -0.19 -21.10
C GLU A 132 9.62 -0.23 -19.60
N LYS A 133 8.86 -1.24 -19.18
CA LYS A 133 8.53 -1.44 -17.77
C LYS A 133 9.85 -1.52 -17.02
N SER A 134 10.20 -0.45 -16.31
CA SER A 134 11.48 -0.38 -15.62
C SER A 134 11.46 -1.39 -14.47
N PRO A 135 12.50 -2.24 -14.34
CA PRO A 135 12.57 -3.18 -13.24
C PRO A 135 12.81 -2.43 -11.94
N CYS A 136 12.17 -2.90 -10.87
CA CYS A 136 12.43 -2.43 -9.52
C CYS A 136 13.85 -2.79 -9.10
N GLU A 137 14.59 -1.83 -8.55
CA GLU A 137 15.98 -2.06 -8.17
C GLU A 137 16.12 -3.07 -7.02
N VAL A 138 15.07 -3.25 -6.22
CA VAL A 138 15.07 -4.17 -5.07
C VAL A 138 14.67 -5.59 -5.48
N CYS A 139 13.48 -5.77 -6.05
CA CYS A 139 12.94 -7.11 -6.36
C CYS A 139 13.20 -7.57 -7.79
N LYS A 140 13.72 -6.69 -8.66
CA LYS A 140 14.01 -6.92 -10.08
C LYS A 140 12.79 -7.22 -10.97
N GLU A 141 11.58 -7.13 -10.42
CA GLU A 141 10.33 -7.27 -11.16
C GLU A 141 9.91 -5.97 -11.85
N SER A 142 9.14 -6.08 -12.93
CA SER A 142 8.58 -4.93 -13.65
C SER A 142 7.67 -4.07 -12.77
N ILE A 143 7.79 -2.75 -12.91
CA ILE A 143 6.89 -1.80 -12.24
C ILE A 143 5.73 -1.47 -13.15
N CYS A 144 4.50 -1.68 -12.67
CA CYS A 144 3.26 -1.35 -13.37
C CYS A 144 2.32 -0.56 -12.48
N GLY A 145 2.65 0.69 -12.22
CA GLY A 145 1.84 1.52 -11.34
C GLY A 145 2.61 2.66 -10.71
N PRO A 146 2.04 3.27 -9.66
CA PRO A 146 2.75 4.22 -8.83
C PRO A 146 4.05 3.62 -8.31
N SER A 147 5.10 4.44 -8.27
CA SER A 147 6.45 4.00 -7.94
C SER A 147 7.26 5.13 -7.35
N PHE A 148 8.40 4.79 -6.78
CA PHE A 148 9.41 5.77 -6.41
C PHE A 148 10.51 5.79 -7.48
N SER A 149 11.01 6.98 -7.79
CA SER A 149 12.17 7.15 -8.65
C SER A 149 13.29 7.91 -7.94
N CYS A 150 14.52 7.45 -8.17
CA CYS A 150 15.72 8.23 -7.90
C CYS A 150 16.05 9.03 -9.16
N LEU A 151 16.01 10.36 -9.08
CA LEU A 151 16.30 11.22 -10.23
C LEU A 151 17.80 11.26 -10.55
N GLU A 152 18.66 10.99 -9.58
CA GLU A 152 20.11 11.00 -9.75
C GLU A 152 20.61 9.73 -10.45
N CYS A 153 20.12 8.56 -10.02
CA CYS A 153 20.50 7.27 -10.59
C CYS A 153 19.60 6.80 -11.73
N ASN A 154 18.49 7.50 -11.99
CA ASN A 154 17.42 7.05 -12.88
C ASN A 154 16.93 5.61 -12.54
N ALA A 155 16.81 5.32 -11.24
CA ALA A 155 16.41 4.01 -10.72
C ALA A 155 14.97 4.04 -10.21
N PHE A 156 14.25 2.92 -10.32
CA PHE A 156 12.83 2.82 -9.96
C PHE A 156 12.59 1.76 -8.89
N PHE A 157 11.58 1.99 -8.05
CA PHE A 157 11.26 1.16 -6.90
C PHE A 157 9.74 1.01 -6.74
N HIS A 158 9.24 -0.18 -6.42
CA HIS A 158 7.85 -0.31 -5.97
C HIS A 158 7.65 0.43 -4.63
N VAL A 159 6.44 0.93 -4.41
CA VAL A 159 6.04 1.61 -3.16
C VAL A 159 6.26 0.74 -1.92
N GLU A 160 6.05 -0.57 -2.05
CA GLU A 160 6.28 -1.52 -0.96
C GLU A 160 7.77 -1.81 -0.75
N CYS A 161 8.55 -1.86 -1.83
CA CYS A 161 9.97 -2.18 -1.78
C CYS A 161 10.83 -1.11 -1.11
N VAL A 162 10.40 0.15 -1.07
CA VAL A 162 11.15 1.22 -0.39
C VAL A 162 11.08 1.15 1.14
N SER A 163 10.09 0.44 1.69
CA SER A 163 9.86 0.32 3.13
C SER A 163 10.42 -0.98 3.73
N LEU A 164 10.93 -1.90 2.91
CA LEU A 164 11.49 -3.17 3.37
C LEU A 164 12.97 -2.97 3.78
N SER A 165 13.26 -3.20 5.06
CA SER A 165 14.64 -3.17 5.60
C SER A 165 15.50 -4.28 5.01
N LYS A 166 16.81 -4.02 4.82
CA LYS A 166 17.82 -4.99 4.36
C LYS A 166 17.91 -6.29 5.20
N GLU A 167 17.40 -6.29 6.44
CA GLU A 167 17.44 -7.43 7.39
C GLU A 167 16.27 -8.43 7.23
N HIS A 168 15.23 -8.11 6.45
CA HIS A 168 14.08 -8.99 6.20
C HIS A 168 14.08 -9.59 4.79
N MET A 169 15.28 -9.90 4.27
CA MET A 169 15.43 -10.85 3.18
C MET A 169 15.79 -12.24 3.73
N PRO A 170 14.85 -13.03 4.30
CA PRO A 170 14.89 -14.44 3.98
C PRO A 170 14.54 -14.54 2.49
N CYS A 171 15.24 -15.40 1.78
CA CYS A 171 14.88 -15.82 0.43
C CYS A 171 13.44 -16.34 0.44
N LEU A 172 12.44 -15.48 0.29
CA LEU A 172 11.03 -15.86 0.36
C LEU A 172 10.47 -15.87 -1.05
N HIS A 173 10.23 -17.09 -1.51
CA HIS A 173 9.38 -17.47 -2.63
C HIS A 173 7.92 -17.03 -2.47
N GLN A 174 7.65 -15.79 -2.11
CA GLN A 174 6.30 -15.23 -2.16
C GLN A 174 6.34 -13.96 -2.99
N LYS A 175 5.92 -14.14 -4.25
CA LYS A 175 5.80 -13.12 -5.27
C LYS A 175 4.94 -11.96 -4.73
N PRO A 176 5.42 -10.71 -4.77
CA PRO A 176 4.54 -9.56 -4.65
C PRO A 176 3.45 -9.68 -5.73
N THR A 177 2.19 -9.47 -5.38
CA THR A 177 1.03 -9.60 -6.29
C THR A 177 0.96 -8.48 -7.34
N SER A 178 2.07 -7.81 -7.61
CA SER A 178 2.24 -6.77 -8.62
C SER A 178 2.98 -7.32 -9.86
N SER A 179 2.84 -8.60 -10.17
CA SER A 179 3.25 -9.09 -11.49
C SER A 179 2.36 -8.43 -12.53
N CYS A 180 2.98 -7.78 -13.50
CA CYS A 180 2.27 -7.19 -14.61
C CYS A 180 1.83 -8.28 -15.58
N ASP A 181 0.69 -8.92 -15.32
CA ASP A 181 -0.02 -9.73 -16.32
C ASP A 181 -0.64 -8.83 -17.41
#